data_AF-A0A2E9N7X3-F1
#
_entry.id   AF-A0A2E9N7X3-F1
#
_cell.length_a   1.000
_cell.length_b   1.000
_cell.length_c   1.000
_cell.angle_alpha   90.00
_cell.angle_beta   90.00
_cell.angle_gamma   90.00
#
_symmetry.space_group_name_H-M   'P 1'
#
loop_
_entity.id
_entity.type
_entity.pdbx_description
1 polymer ?
#
loop_
_entity_poly.entity_id
_entity_poly.type
_entity_poly.pdbx_seq_one_letter_code
_entity_poly.pdbx_strand_id
1 'polypeptide(L)'
;MRAQIFTVVIDKKEHQERHSEDTWNPYDYTFGVLLNRVRGWLNLRGATADIMPEARGSTEDNQIQSALVRLHVEGLNMATGEDYKQAFPDEDLKFRKKEHNVAGHQIADLISADQKMLTVQEYEKPLAYPIGPYGLKINRAIKRESKSIWAVSFRIAQKMEKTGLKPAFTTLALTGNPLLL
;
A
#
# COMPACT_ATOMS: atom_id res chain seq x y z
N MET A 1 -11.18 -15.16 -13.12
CA MET A 1 -10.78 -14.56 -11.82
C MET A 1 -10.41 -13.10 -12.06
N ARG A 2 -10.95 -12.13 -11.32
CA ARG A 2 -10.55 -10.71 -11.40
C ARG A 2 -9.86 -10.35 -10.09
N ALA A 3 -8.64 -9.81 -10.17
CA ALA A 3 -7.89 -9.36 -8.99
C ALA A 3 -8.14 -7.86 -8.77
N GLN A 4 -8.31 -7.46 -7.51
CA GLN A 4 -8.27 -6.05 -7.13
C GLN A 4 -6.85 -5.69 -6.69
N ILE A 5 -6.34 -4.59 -7.24
CA ILE A 5 -5.01 -4.07 -6.92
C ILE A 5 -5.18 -2.78 -6.10
N PHE A 6 -4.43 -2.70 -5.02
CA PHE A 6 -4.27 -1.49 -4.21
C PHE A 6 -2.79 -1.15 -4.13
N THR A 7 -2.45 0.11 -4.38
CA THR A 7 -1.08 0.62 -4.27
C THR A 7 -1.08 1.93 -3.51
N VAL A 8 -0.22 2.01 -2.50
CA VAL A 8 0.06 3.25 -1.76
C VAL A 8 1.49 3.67 -2.05
N VAL A 9 1.67 4.95 -2.36
CA VAL A 9 2.96 5.54 -2.71
C VAL A 9 3.13 6.78 -1.84
N ILE A 10 4.17 6.80 -1.01
CA ILE A 10 4.48 7.92 -0.12
C ILE A 10 5.74 8.66 -0.59
N ASP A 11 5.65 9.97 -0.65
CA ASP A 11 6.80 10.86 -0.73
C ASP A 11 7.40 11.01 0.68
N LYS A 12 8.48 10.26 0.97
CA LYS A 12 9.09 10.24 2.31
C LYS A 12 9.60 11.62 2.73
N LYS A 13 10.14 12.38 1.78
CA LYS A 13 10.75 13.69 2.05
C LYS A 13 9.67 14.71 2.39
N GLU A 14 8.66 14.82 1.53
CA GLU A 14 7.53 15.73 1.74
C GLU A 14 6.77 15.37 3.03
N HIS A 15 6.65 14.08 3.35
CA HIS A 15 6.02 13.63 4.59
C HIS A 15 6.81 14.11 5.83
N GLN A 16 8.14 13.93 5.84
CA GLN A 16 8.99 14.39 6.94
C GLN A 16 9.00 15.92 7.07
N GLU A 17 9.04 16.65 5.95
CA GLU A 17 9.03 18.13 5.96
C GLU A 17 7.71 18.70 6.50
N ARG A 18 6.57 18.04 6.23
CA ARG A 18 5.26 18.45 6.71
C ARG A 18 4.94 18.01 8.14
N HIS A 19 5.56 16.92 8.58
CA HIS A 19 5.33 16.31 9.87
C HIS A 19 6.68 16.17 10.60
N SER A 20 7.20 17.31 11.07
CA SER A 20 8.51 17.44 11.70
C SER A 20 8.60 16.84 13.11
N GLU A 21 7.46 16.50 13.72
CA GLU A 21 7.42 15.80 15.01
C GLU A 21 7.36 14.28 14.80
N ASP A 22 8.22 13.60 15.55
CA ASP A 22 8.76 12.24 15.42
C ASP A 22 7.74 11.06 15.48
N THR A 23 6.61 11.14 14.77
CA THR A 23 5.41 10.37 15.17
C THR A 23 4.99 9.24 14.24
N TRP A 24 5.62 9.03 13.08
CA TRP A 24 5.34 7.83 12.28
C TRP A 24 6.52 7.31 11.49
N ASN A 25 6.84 6.03 11.72
CA ASN A 25 7.60 5.24 10.76
C ASN A 25 6.81 5.20 9.43
N PRO A 26 7.39 5.63 8.29
CA PRO A 26 6.69 5.64 7.00
C PRO A 26 6.12 4.28 6.60
N TYR A 27 6.71 3.17 7.07
CA TYR A 27 6.21 1.83 6.82
C TYR A 27 4.88 1.57 7.54
N ASP A 28 4.78 1.90 8.82
CA ASP A 28 3.56 1.73 9.61
C ASP A 28 2.41 2.57 9.03
N TYR A 29 2.71 3.81 8.65
CA TYR A 29 1.71 4.70 8.05
C TYR A 29 1.22 4.17 6.69
N THR A 30 2.14 3.80 5.78
CA THR A 30 1.75 3.28 4.46
C THR A 30 1.01 1.95 4.56
N PHE A 31 1.39 1.09 5.51
CA PHE A 31 0.69 -0.15 5.82
C PHE A 31 -0.74 0.13 6.31
N GLY A 32 -0.92 1.03 7.29
CA GLY A 32 -2.23 1.41 7.80
C GLY A 32 -3.15 2.04 6.74
N VAL A 33 -2.61 2.93 5.90
CA VAL A 33 -3.37 3.53 4.78
C VAL A 33 -3.78 2.46 3.76
N LEU A 34 -2.89 1.50 3.44
CA LEU A 34 -3.20 0.41 2.52
C LEU A 34 -4.31 -0.48 3.10
N LEU A 35 -4.16 -0.93 4.34
CA LEU A 35 -5.16 -1.77 4.99
C LEU A 35 -6.50 -1.06 5.14
N ASN A 36 -6.53 0.25 5.43
CA ASN A 36 -7.79 1.00 5.50
C ASN A 36 -8.56 0.95 4.17
N ARG A 37 -7.84 1.03 3.04
CA ARG A 37 -8.43 0.96 1.69
C ARG A 37 -8.97 -0.44 1.39
N VAL A 38 -8.19 -1.48 1.70
CA VAL A 38 -8.59 -2.87 1.51
C VAL A 38 -9.79 -3.21 2.40
N ARG A 39 -9.76 -2.83 3.68
CA ARG A 39 -10.86 -2.95 4.64
C ARG A 39 -12.14 -2.31 4.12
N GLY A 40 -12.07 -1.09 3.61
CA GLY A 40 -13.26 -0.42 3.04
C GLY A 40 -13.85 -1.19 1.87
N TRP A 41 -13.00 -1.73 0.99
CA TRP A 41 -13.43 -2.55 -0.14
C TRP A 41 -14.03 -3.91 0.26
N LEU A 42 -13.46 -4.54 1.30
CA LEU A 42 -13.94 -5.79 1.89
C LEU A 42 -15.28 -5.60 2.59
N ASN A 43 -15.43 -4.53 3.36
CA ASN A 43 -16.66 -4.20 4.08
C ASN A 43 -17.85 -4.01 3.12
N LEU A 44 -17.64 -3.30 2.00
CA LEU A 44 -18.65 -3.15 0.94
C LEU A 44 -19.10 -4.48 0.31
N ARG A 45 -18.38 -5.58 0.55
CA ARG A 45 -18.64 -6.92 0.02
C ARG A 45 -19.01 -7.93 1.11
N GLY A 46 -19.01 -7.53 2.38
CA GLY A 46 -19.16 -8.47 3.51
C GLY A 46 -18.11 -9.57 3.50
N ALA A 47 -16.88 -9.25 3.10
CA ALA A 47 -15.78 -10.22 2.94
C ALA A 47 -14.65 -9.97 3.94
N THR A 48 -13.78 -10.96 4.10
CA THR A 48 -12.53 -10.91 4.89
C THR A 48 -11.32 -11.23 4.01
N ALA A 49 -10.11 -10.97 4.48
CA ALA A 49 -8.88 -11.36 3.79
C ALA A 49 -7.73 -11.67 4.76
N ASP A 50 -6.84 -12.56 4.29
CA ASP A 50 -5.53 -12.79 4.90
C ASP A 50 -4.51 -11.75 4.45
N ILE A 51 -3.53 -11.46 5.30
CA ILE A 51 -2.39 -10.58 4.96
C ILE A 51 -1.11 -11.42 4.93
N MET A 52 -0.43 -11.38 3.78
CA MET A 52 0.80 -12.14 3.52
C MET A 52 1.93 -11.22 3.07
N PRO A 53 2.66 -10.57 4.00
CA PRO A 53 3.81 -9.75 3.65
C PRO A 53 5.04 -10.59 3.27
N GLU A 54 5.93 -10.02 2.45
CA GLU A 54 7.27 -10.57 2.25
C GLU A 54 8.15 -10.22 3.44
N ALA A 55 8.83 -11.23 3.99
CA ALA A 55 9.75 -11.09 5.12
C ALA A 55 11.02 -10.34 4.71
N ARG A 56 11.45 -9.35 5.52
CA ARG A 56 12.59 -8.47 5.21
C ARG A 56 13.70 -8.53 6.26
N GLY A 57 13.36 -8.94 7.48
CA GLY A 57 14.25 -8.91 8.64
C GLY A 57 13.42 -8.89 9.91
N SER A 58 13.96 -9.40 11.01
CA SER A 58 13.21 -9.52 12.26
C SER A 58 12.66 -8.18 12.76
N THR A 59 13.42 -7.09 12.60
CA THR A 59 12.99 -5.75 13.02
C THR A 59 11.81 -5.25 12.19
N GLU A 60 11.93 -5.27 10.87
CA GLU A 60 10.89 -4.81 9.95
C GLU A 60 9.63 -5.67 10.04
N ASP A 61 9.79 -6.99 10.15
CA ASP A 61 8.67 -7.93 10.27
C ASP A 61 7.90 -7.67 11.58
N ASN A 62 8.61 -7.47 12.70
CA ASN A 62 8.00 -7.12 13.99
C ASN A 62 7.30 -5.75 13.96
N GLN A 63 7.82 -4.77 13.20
CA GLN A 63 7.18 -3.47 13.04
C GLN A 63 5.85 -3.60 12.30
N ILE A 64 5.81 -4.33 11.18
CA ILE A 64 4.56 -4.54 10.42
C ILE A 64 3.55 -5.33 11.26
N GLN A 65 4.00 -6.35 12.00
CA GLN A 65 3.15 -7.10 12.92
C GLN A 65 2.55 -6.19 14.01
N SER A 66 3.37 -5.35 14.64
CA SER A 66 2.91 -4.40 15.65
C SER A 66 1.92 -3.38 15.08
N ALA A 67 2.11 -2.96 13.82
CA ALA A 67 1.17 -2.08 13.14
C ALA A 67 -0.21 -2.73 12.93
N LEU A 68 -0.29 -4.03 12.60
CA LEU A 68 -1.56 -4.76 12.51
C LEU A 68 -2.26 -4.80 13.87
N VAL A 69 -1.53 -5.19 14.92
CA VAL A 69 -2.06 -5.25 16.29
C VAL A 69 -2.61 -3.88 16.72
N ARG A 70 -1.86 -2.80 16.45
CA ARG A 70 -2.30 -1.44 16.74
C ARG A 70 -3.59 -1.09 15.99
N LEU A 71 -3.71 -1.45 14.71
CA LEU A 71 -4.93 -1.24 13.94
C LEU A 71 -6.12 -2.03 14.50
N HIS A 72 -5.92 -3.24 15.01
CA HIS A 72 -6.98 -4.04 15.67
C HIS A 72 -7.47 -3.43 16.99
N VAL A 73 -6.63 -2.63 17.66
CA VAL A 73 -6.97 -1.98 18.93
C VAL A 73 -7.52 -0.57 18.71
N GLU A 74 -6.78 0.26 17.98
CA GLU A 74 -7.04 1.70 17.85
C GLU A 74 -7.84 2.06 16.59
N GLY A 75 -7.73 1.24 15.53
CA GLY A 75 -8.20 1.61 14.21
C GLY A 75 -7.36 2.71 13.55
N LEU A 76 -7.94 3.42 12.56
CA LEU A 76 -7.28 4.50 11.84
C LEU A 76 -8.28 5.48 11.24
N ASN A 77 -8.14 6.78 11.53
CA ASN A 77 -9.07 7.82 11.10
C ASN A 77 -10.52 7.54 11.56
N MET A 78 -11.45 7.36 10.62
CA MET A 78 -12.86 7.08 10.88
C MET A 78 -13.15 5.57 11.05
N ALA A 79 -12.11 4.73 10.96
CA ALA A 79 -12.21 3.28 11.11
C ALA A 79 -11.86 2.86 12.54
N THR A 80 -12.69 2.02 13.16
CA THR A 80 -12.44 1.45 14.49
C THR A 80 -11.62 0.17 14.42
N GLY A 81 -11.03 -0.26 15.54
CA GLY A 81 -10.29 -1.52 15.59
C GLY A 81 -11.15 -2.75 15.29
N GLU A 82 -12.42 -2.74 15.68
CA GLU A 82 -13.37 -3.82 15.37
C GLU A 82 -13.57 -3.97 13.85
N ASP A 83 -13.64 -2.85 13.14
CA ASP A 83 -13.75 -2.92 11.70
C ASP A 83 -12.51 -3.52 11.01
N TYR A 84 -11.32 -3.33 11.60
CA TYR A 84 -10.10 -3.96 11.10
C TYR A 84 -10.11 -5.45 11.37
N LYS A 85 -10.50 -5.88 12.58
CA LYS A 85 -10.68 -7.31 12.91
C LYS A 85 -11.71 -7.98 12.01
N GLN A 86 -12.80 -7.29 11.68
CA GLN A 86 -13.81 -7.82 10.76
C GLN A 86 -13.23 -8.05 9.36
N ALA A 87 -12.35 -7.17 8.87
CA ALA A 87 -11.75 -7.33 7.54
C ALA A 87 -10.55 -8.28 7.53
N PHE A 88 -9.77 -8.31 8.61
CA PHE A 88 -8.54 -9.07 8.78
C PHE A 88 -8.59 -9.81 10.13
N PRO A 89 -9.26 -10.97 10.20
CA PRO A 89 -9.51 -11.64 11.47
C PRO A 89 -8.26 -12.29 12.08
N ASP A 90 -7.27 -12.62 11.25
CA ASP A 90 -6.00 -13.17 11.73
C ASP A 90 -5.19 -12.10 12.46
N GLU A 91 -4.77 -12.38 13.70
CA GLU A 91 -3.93 -11.48 14.49
C GLU A 91 -2.46 -11.53 14.05
N ASP A 92 -2.03 -12.65 13.46
CA ASP A 92 -0.65 -12.89 13.02
C ASP A 92 -0.50 -12.79 11.50
N LEU A 93 0.51 -12.04 11.05
CA LEU A 93 0.85 -11.92 9.64
C LEU A 93 1.54 -13.19 9.12
N LYS A 94 1.12 -13.64 7.94
CA LYS A 94 1.69 -14.82 7.27
C LYS A 94 2.95 -14.43 6.49
N PHE A 95 4.04 -14.14 7.19
CA PHE A 95 5.31 -13.74 6.54
C PHE A 95 5.86 -14.85 5.61
N ARG A 96 6.33 -14.46 4.42
CA ARG A 96 7.02 -15.35 3.48
C ARG A 96 8.37 -14.79 3.07
N LYS A 97 9.42 -15.59 3.20
CA LYS A 97 10.75 -15.29 2.66
C LYS A 97 10.75 -15.30 1.13
N LYS A 98 11.64 -14.50 0.54
CA LYS A 98 11.87 -14.45 -0.92
C LYS A 98 12.14 -15.82 -1.55
N GLU A 99 12.86 -16.69 -0.85
CA GLU A 99 13.19 -18.05 -1.28
C GLU A 99 11.96 -18.94 -1.50
N HIS A 100 10.82 -18.62 -0.88
CA HIS A 100 9.57 -19.36 -1.09
C HIS A 100 8.93 -19.10 -2.46
N ASN A 101 9.43 -18.11 -3.22
CA ASN A 101 9.01 -17.80 -4.60
C ASN A 101 7.48 -17.78 -4.80
N VAL A 102 6.78 -17.13 -3.88
CA VAL A 102 5.32 -17.04 -3.93
C VAL A 102 4.93 -16.13 -5.09
N ALA A 103 4.14 -16.66 -6.03
CA ALA A 103 3.75 -15.94 -7.25
C ALA A 103 3.05 -14.59 -6.96
N GLY A 104 2.27 -14.54 -5.88
CA GLY A 104 1.62 -13.31 -5.41
C GLY A 104 2.62 -12.20 -5.08
N HIS A 105 3.73 -12.51 -4.40
CA HIS A 105 4.78 -11.54 -4.10
C HIS A 105 5.49 -11.06 -5.35
N GLN A 106 5.78 -11.97 -6.30
CA GLN A 106 6.42 -11.58 -7.58
C GLN A 106 5.54 -10.62 -8.39
N ILE A 107 4.23 -10.87 -8.43
CA ILE A 107 3.27 -9.97 -9.08
C ILE A 107 3.16 -8.65 -8.32
N ALA A 108 3.10 -8.68 -6.99
CA ALA A 108 3.02 -7.50 -6.14
C ALA A 108 4.24 -6.59 -6.34
N ASP A 109 5.46 -7.15 -6.36
CA ASP A 109 6.70 -6.41 -6.59
C ASP A 109 6.70 -5.74 -7.97
N LEU A 110 6.35 -6.49 -9.00
CA LEU A 110 6.28 -5.98 -10.37
C LEU A 110 5.30 -4.81 -10.49
N ILE A 111 4.08 -4.97 -9.96
CA ILE A 111 3.06 -3.92 -9.94
C ILE A 111 3.54 -2.71 -9.13
N SER A 112 4.14 -2.96 -7.96
CA SER A 112 4.55 -1.91 -7.04
C SER A 112 5.58 -0.97 -7.68
N ALA A 113 6.58 -1.51 -8.37
CA ALA A 113 7.62 -0.72 -9.03
C ALA A 113 7.04 0.18 -10.14
N ASP A 114 6.20 -0.37 -11.02
CA ASP A 114 5.67 0.37 -12.15
C ASP A 114 4.57 1.38 -11.76
N GLN A 115 3.74 1.02 -10.78
CA GLN A 115 2.75 1.95 -10.22
C GLN A 115 3.41 3.09 -9.46
N LYS A 116 4.51 2.83 -8.74
CA LYS A 116 5.33 3.88 -8.13
C LYS A 116 5.76 4.91 -9.16
N MET A 117 6.42 4.43 -10.22
CA MET A 117 6.97 5.28 -11.28
C MET A 117 5.87 6.08 -11.99
N LEU A 118 4.71 5.46 -12.23
CA LEU A 118 3.53 6.14 -12.76
C LEU A 118 3.05 7.24 -11.80
N THR A 119 2.92 6.95 -10.51
CA THR A 119 2.50 7.95 -9.51
C THR A 119 3.49 9.10 -9.45
N VAL A 120 4.81 8.83 -9.45
CA VAL A 120 5.82 9.90 -9.50
C VAL A 120 5.60 10.81 -10.72
N GLN A 121 5.37 10.21 -11.88
CA GLN A 121 5.12 10.93 -13.12
C GLN A 121 3.82 11.74 -13.08
N GLU A 122 2.72 11.17 -12.60
CA GLU A 122 1.40 11.81 -12.52
C GLU A 122 1.39 12.99 -11.55
N TYR A 123 2.25 12.98 -10.52
CA TYR A 123 2.42 14.09 -9.58
C TYR A 123 3.56 15.05 -9.97
N GLU A 124 4.06 14.95 -11.21
CA GLU A 124 5.13 15.80 -11.75
C GLU A 124 6.39 15.83 -10.86
N LYS A 125 6.60 14.75 -10.10
CA LYS A 125 7.77 14.59 -9.25
C LYS A 125 8.94 14.09 -10.12
N PRO A 126 10.18 14.47 -9.80
CA PRO A 126 11.30 14.08 -10.65
C PRO A 126 11.60 12.59 -10.62
N LEU A 127 11.61 12.00 -11.81
CA LEU A 127 12.04 10.63 -12.06
C LEU A 127 13.56 10.56 -12.25
N ALA A 128 14.19 9.52 -11.72
CA ALA A 128 15.60 9.24 -12.01
C ALA A 128 15.79 8.76 -13.46
N TYR A 129 14.78 8.08 -14.01
CA TYR A 129 14.73 7.55 -15.37
C TYR A 129 13.28 7.46 -15.84
N PRO A 130 13.00 7.55 -17.15
CA PRO A 130 11.65 7.41 -17.69
C PRO A 130 11.11 5.99 -17.48
N ILE A 131 9.78 5.85 -17.44
CA ILE A 131 9.13 4.54 -17.37
C ILE A 131 9.47 3.75 -18.65
N GLY A 132 10.04 2.56 -18.49
CA GLY A 132 10.40 1.70 -19.62
C GLY A 132 9.17 1.15 -20.38
N PRO A 133 9.36 0.63 -21.61
CA PRO A 133 8.26 0.10 -22.43
C PRO A 133 7.44 -1.00 -21.76
N TYR A 134 8.10 -1.86 -20.98
CA TYR A 134 7.43 -2.94 -20.26
C TYR A 134 6.56 -2.40 -19.11
N GLY A 135 7.08 -1.45 -18.32
CA GLY A 135 6.32 -0.80 -17.25
C GLY A 135 5.11 -0.04 -17.77
N LEU A 136 5.23 0.63 -18.92
CA LEU A 136 4.08 1.22 -19.61
C LEU A 136 3.02 0.17 -19.99
N LYS A 137 3.44 -1.01 -20.42
CA LYS A 137 2.53 -2.12 -20.78
C LYS A 137 1.78 -2.64 -19.55
N ILE A 138 2.48 -2.80 -18.42
CA ILE A 138 1.89 -3.18 -17.13
C ILE A 138 0.89 -2.12 -16.67
N ASN A 139 1.29 -0.85 -16.65
CA ASN A 139 0.42 0.26 -16.23
C ASN A 139 -0.85 0.36 -17.09
N ARG A 140 -0.75 0.13 -18.40
CA ARG A 140 -1.93 0.04 -19.28
C ARG A 140 -2.83 -1.14 -18.94
N ALA A 141 -2.25 -2.31 -18.68
CA ALA A 141 -3.01 -3.50 -18.29
C ALA A 141 -3.76 -3.26 -16.96
N ILE A 142 -3.10 -2.68 -15.95
CA ILE A 142 -3.72 -2.34 -14.66
C ILE A 142 -4.85 -1.32 -14.86
N LYS A 143 -4.64 -0.25 -15.63
CA LYS A 143 -5.68 0.77 -15.93
C LYS A 143 -6.90 0.18 -16.63
N ARG A 144 -6.73 -0.84 -17.46
CA ARG A 144 -7.85 -1.50 -18.14
C ARG A 144 -8.69 -2.37 -17.19
N GLU A 145 -8.04 -3.13 -16.32
CA GLU A 145 -8.70 -4.10 -15.44
C GLU A 145 -9.21 -3.47 -14.13
N SER A 146 -8.53 -2.45 -13.63
CA SER A 146 -8.91 -1.75 -12.39
C SER A 146 -9.79 -0.55 -12.72
N LYS A 147 -11.11 -0.69 -12.50
CA LYS A 147 -12.07 0.43 -12.57
C LYS A 147 -11.86 1.50 -11.48
N SER A 148 -10.86 1.30 -10.62
CA SER A 148 -10.64 2.07 -9.40
C SER A 148 -9.15 2.02 -9.05
N ILE A 149 -8.28 2.55 -9.92
CA ILE A 149 -6.98 3.04 -9.48
C ILE A 149 -7.28 4.28 -8.63
N TRP A 150 -7.31 4.10 -7.31
CA TRP A 150 -7.02 5.18 -6.40
C TRP A 150 -5.54 5.04 -6.06
N ALA A 151 -4.68 5.62 -6.90
CA ALA A 151 -3.39 6.06 -6.40
C ALA A 151 -3.70 7.08 -5.31
N VAL A 152 -3.65 6.67 -4.05
CA VAL A 152 -3.57 7.65 -2.98
C VAL A 152 -2.17 8.21 -3.05
N SER A 153 -2.00 9.27 -3.83
CA SER A 153 -1.30 10.40 -3.27
C SER A 153 -2.37 11.39 -2.81
N PHE A 154 -2.18 11.84 -1.59
CA PHE A 154 -2.83 13.00 -1.00
C PHE A 154 -4.26 13.36 -1.41
N ARG A 155 -5.22 12.90 -0.61
CA ARG A 155 -6.44 13.66 -0.35
C ARG A 155 -6.61 13.96 1.15
N ILE A 156 -5.51 14.35 1.79
CA ILE A 156 -5.43 15.08 3.09
C ILE A 156 -4.44 16.28 3.00
N ALA A 157 -3.97 16.69 1.80
CA ALA A 157 -3.15 17.91 1.66
C ALA A 157 -3.53 18.79 0.46
N GLN A 158 -4.84 18.94 0.23
CA GLN A 158 -5.33 20.11 -0.50
C GLN A 158 -5.20 21.42 0.30
N LYS A 159 -4.37 21.46 1.36
CA LYS A 159 -4.14 22.70 2.11
C LYS A 159 -2.82 23.41 1.80
N MET A 160 -1.79 22.81 1.21
CA MET A 160 -0.54 23.56 0.95
C MET A 160 0.15 23.17 -0.35
N GLU A 161 -0.15 24.00 -1.35
CA GLU A 161 0.63 24.25 -2.54
C GLU A 161 2.02 24.85 -2.17
N LYS A 162 2.99 24.66 -3.08
CA LYS A 162 4.30 25.31 -3.17
C LYS A 162 5.40 24.72 -2.28
N THR A 163 6.20 23.82 -2.87
CA THR A 163 7.66 23.97 -3.01
C THR A 163 8.21 22.75 -3.75
N GLY A 164 8.77 22.99 -4.93
CA GLY A 164 9.36 21.92 -5.74
C GLY A 164 10.60 21.35 -5.06
N LEU A 165 10.61 20.04 -4.81
CA LEU A 165 11.81 19.22 -4.52
C LEU A 165 11.51 17.72 -4.68
N LYS A 166 12.58 16.96 -4.97
CA LYS A 166 12.55 15.55 -5.44
C LYS A 166 12.32 14.52 -4.32
N PRO A 167 11.49 13.49 -4.57
CA PRO A 167 11.21 12.47 -3.55
C PRO A 167 11.63 11.02 -3.79
N ALA A 168 11.76 10.29 -2.66
CA ALA A 168 12.00 8.86 -2.56
C ALA A 168 10.71 8.13 -2.12
N PHE A 169 10.36 7.04 -2.83
CA PHE A 169 9.07 6.35 -2.69
C PHE A 169 9.21 4.88 -2.27
N THR A 170 8.34 4.42 -1.38
CA THR A 170 8.11 3.00 -1.04
C THR A 170 6.70 2.60 -1.48
N THR A 171 6.54 1.39 -2.01
CA THR A 171 5.24 0.86 -2.50
C THR A 171 4.95 -0.51 -1.90
N LEU A 172 3.70 -0.73 -1.50
CA LEU A 172 3.15 -2.00 -1.03
C LEU A 172 1.91 -2.33 -1.86
N ALA A 173 1.83 -3.56 -2.38
CA ALA A 173 0.71 -4.05 -3.17
C ALA A 173 0.07 -5.27 -2.48
N LEU A 174 -1.26 -5.24 -2.33
CA LEU A 174 -2.05 -6.38 -1.87
C LEU A 174 -2.97 -6.86 -3.01
N THR A 175 -2.96 -8.16 -3.25
CA THR A 175 -3.86 -8.83 -4.19
C THR A 175 -4.90 -9.62 -3.40
N GLY A 176 -6.17 -9.21 -3.45
CA GLY A 176 -7.27 -9.96 -2.85
C GLY A 176 -7.99 -10.84 -3.89
N ASN A 177 -8.22 -12.11 -3.55
CA ASN A 177 -9.13 -13.00 -4.28
C ASN A 177 -10.43 -13.17 -3.46
N PRO A 178 -11.61 -12.73 -3.93
CA PRO A 178 -12.87 -12.88 -3.20
C PRO A 178 -13.51 -14.28 -3.33
N LEU A 179 -12.71 -15.34 -3.56
CA LEU A 179 -13.24 -16.70 -3.72
C LEU A 179 -12.48 -17.67 -2.80
N LEU A 180 -12.93 -17.70 -1.55
CA LEU A 180 -12.86 -18.86 -0.65
C LEU A 180 -14.21 -18.98 0.05
N LEU A 181 -15.17 -19.54 -0.68
CA LEU A 181 -16.23 -20.43 -0.19
C LEU A 181 -16.23 -21.65 -1.10
#